data_AF-A0A1I7IQK7-F1
#
_entry.id   AF-A0A1I7IQK7-F1
#
_cell.length_a   1.000
_cell.length_b   1.000
_cell.length_c   1.000
_cell.angle_alpha   90.00
_cell.angle_beta   90.00
_cell.angle_gamma   90.00
#
_symmetry.space_group_name_H-M   'P 1'
#
loop_
_entity.id
_entity.type
_entity.pdbx_description
1 polymer ?
#
loop_
_entity_poly.entity_id
_entity_poly.type
_entity_poly.pdbx_seq_one_letter_code
_entity_poly.pdbx_strand_id
1 'polypeptide(L)'
;MKLENEKVRNEKLYRVGYIPSIGKYIIACVVTWVAWYDKYFEITEEEYNSFGAESLDELANELRNQGSDSSRFLFSDKNEENTKEQQKLRDKLIADMK
;
A
#
# COMPACT_ATOMS: atom_id res chain seq x y z
N MET A 1 -6.08 -6.96 -3.26
CA MET A 1 -5.46 -7.64 -2.10
C MET A 1 -6.25 -7.29 -0.84
N LYS A 2 -6.50 -8.24 0.07
CA LYS A 2 -7.23 -8.03 1.34
C LYS A 2 -6.22 -7.87 2.48
N LEU A 3 -6.44 -6.89 3.33
CA LEU A 3 -5.56 -6.63 4.46
C LEU A 3 -6.25 -7.09 5.75
N GLU A 4 -5.48 -7.62 6.70
CA GLU A 4 -6.02 -7.83 8.03
C GLU A 4 -6.20 -6.47 8.73
N ASN A 5 -7.30 -6.35 9.49
CA ASN A 5 -7.67 -5.13 10.20
C ASN A 5 -7.70 -3.89 9.27
N GLU A 6 -8.20 -4.07 8.05
CA GLU A 6 -8.25 -3.00 7.05
C GLU A 6 -9.07 -1.80 7.53
N LYS A 7 -8.49 -0.60 7.39
CA LYS A 7 -9.16 0.68 7.62
C LYS A 7 -9.08 1.52 6.35
N VAL A 8 -10.21 2.03 5.90
CA VAL A 8 -10.33 2.72 4.60
C VAL A 8 -10.61 4.21 4.81
N ARG A 9 -9.82 5.07 4.16
CA ARG A 9 -9.98 6.54 4.17
C ARG A 9 -10.30 7.04 2.76
N ASN A 10 -11.53 6.75 2.31
CA ASN A 10 -11.99 7.00 0.93
C ASN A 10 -11.74 8.43 0.43
N GLU A 11 -12.01 9.44 1.27
CA GLU A 11 -11.85 10.86 0.92
C GLU A 11 -10.41 11.25 0.59
N LYS A 12 -9.43 10.49 1.09
CA LYS A 12 -8.00 10.73 0.88
C LYS A 12 -7.35 9.69 -0.04
N LEU A 13 -8.16 8.77 -0.58
CA LEU A 13 -7.76 7.77 -1.57
C LEU A 13 -6.67 6.82 -1.08
N TYR A 14 -6.79 6.35 0.17
CA TYR A 14 -5.95 5.27 0.69
C TYR A 14 -6.69 4.36 1.66
N ARG A 15 -6.08 3.21 1.93
CA ARG A 15 -6.44 2.31 3.03
C ARG A 15 -5.18 1.77 3.68
N VAL A 16 -5.29 1.33 4.93
CA VAL A 16 -4.19 0.73 5.69
C VAL A 16 -4.59 -0.63 6.23
N GLY A 17 -3.62 -1.47 6.53
CA GLY A 17 -3.85 -2.76 7.19
C GLY A 17 -2.56 -3.54 7.39
N TYR A 18 -2.69 -4.80 7.75
CA TYR A 18 -1.56 -5.68 8.05
C TYR A 18 -1.50 -6.89 7.12
N ILE A 19 -0.28 -7.32 6.78
CA ILE A 19 -0.02 -8.55 6.03
C ILE A 19 0.77 -9.51 6.91
N PRO A 20 0.14 -10.56 7.48
CA PRO A 20 0.81 -11.51 8.36
C PRO A 20 1.95 -12.29 7.68
N SER A 21 1.80 -12.67 6.41
CA SER A 21 2.78 -13.51 5.71
C SER A 21 4.14 -12.85 5.49
N ILE A 22 4.22 -11.52 5.60
CA ILE A 22 5.48 -10.76 5.58
C ILE A 22 5.70 -9.91 6.82
N GLY A 23 4.77 -9.95 7.78
CA GLY A 23 4.87 -9.24 9.05
C GLY A 23 4.85 -7.72 8.95
N LYS A 24 4.20 -7.13 7.94
CA LYS A 24 4.26 -5.68 7.66
C LYS A 24 2.91 -5.00 7.77
N TYR A 25 2.92 -3.80 8.37
CA TYR A 25 1.86 -2.82 8.19
C TYR A 25 2.04 -2.11 6.86
N ILE A 26 0.94 -1.86 6.16
CA ILE A 26 0.97 -1.27 4.84
C ILE A 26 -0.09 -0.20 4.66
N ILE A 27 0.22 0.73 3.76
CA ILE A 27 -0.71 1.68 3.17
C ILE A 27 -0.85 1.39 1.68
N ALA A 28 -2.07 1.25 1.21
CA ALA A 28 -2.43 1.13 -0.20
C ALA A 28 -3.03 2.46 -0.67
N CYS A 29 -2.33 3.15 -1.56
CA CYS A 29 -2.76 4.41 -2.14
C CYS A 29 -3.38 4.18 -3.53
N VAL A 30 -4.58 4.72 -3.75
CA VAL A 30 -5.28 4.62 -5.02
C VAL A 30 -4.68 5.61 -6.03
N VAL A 31 -4.32 5.11 -7.21
CA VAL A 31 -3.84 5.88 -8.35
C VAL A 31 -4.98 6.08 -9.34
N THR A 32 -5.49 7.31 -9.42
CA THR A 32 -6.71 7.62 -10.18
C THR A 32 -6.49 8.00 -11.65
N TRP A 33 -5.29 8.44 -12.03
CA TRP A 33 -5.04 9.08 -13.33
C TRP A 33 -4.91 8.13 -14.51
N VAL A 34 -4.46 6.89 -14.29
CA VAL A 34 -4.11 5.96 -15.37
C VAL A 34 -5.06 4.77 -15.48
N ALA A 35 -5.45 4.14 -14.36
CA ALA A 35 -6.31 2.95 -14.41
C ALA A 35 -7.03 2.58 -13.09
N TRP A 36 -7.10 3.48 -12.09
CA TRP A 36 -7.72 3.17 -10.78
C TRP A 36 -7.18 1.86 -10.17
N TYR A 37 -5.92 1.89 -9.75
CA TYR A 37 -5.22 0.75 -9.15
C TYR A 37 -4.47 1.19 -7.89
N ASP A 38 -4.02 0.24 -7.09
CA ASP A 38 -3.32 0.55 -5.85
C ASP A 38 -1.80 0.40 -5.98
N LYS A 39 -1.09 1.29 -5.29
CA LYS A 39 0.32 1.12 -4.92
C LYS A 39 0.43 0.85 -3.43
N TYR A 40 1.23 -0.15 -3.08
CA TYR A 40 1.36 -0.65 -1.72
C TYR A 40 2.72 -0.25 -1.16
N PHE A 41 2.71 0.35 0.03
CA PHE A 41 3.90 0.84 0.70
C PHE A 41 3.94 0.32 2.14
N GLU A 42 5.16 0.14 2.65
CA GLU A 42 5.39 -0.18 4.05
C GLU A 42 5.19 1.06 4.93
N ILE A 43 4.48 0.86 6.03
CA ILE A 43 4.34 1.84 7.11
C ILE A 43 4.69 1.19 8.44
N THR A 44 4.98 2.02 9.44
CA THR A 44 5.18 1.54 10.81
C THR A 44 3.84 1.23 11.47
N GLU A 45 3.89 0.47 12.58
CA GLU A 45 2.72 0.25 13.43
C GLU A 45 2.20 1.57 14.02
N GLU A 46 3.09 2.50 14.37
CA GLU A 46 2.73 3.83 14.88
C GLU A 46 1.96 4.63 13.82
N GLU A 47 2.43 4.64 12.57
CA GLU A 47 1.75 5.27 11.44
C GLU A 47 0.37 4.63 11.21
N TYR A 48 0.27 3.30 11.25
CA TYR A 48 -1.02 2.59 11.17
C TYR A 48 -1.99 2.98 12.31
N ASN A 49 -1.48 3.09 13.54
CA ASN A 49 -2.27 3.46 14.71
C ASN A 49 -2.70 4.93 14.70
N SER A 50 -2.01 5.78 13.95
CA SER A 50 -2.40 7.19 13.70
C SER A 50 -3.53 7.35 12.66
N PHE A 51 -4.20 6.27 12.27
CA PHE A 51 -5.35 6.33 11.36
C PHE A 51 -6.39 7.37 11.81
N GLY A 52 -6.75 8.28 10.89
CA GLY A 52 -7.63 9.42 11.18
C GLY A 52 -6.88 10.74 11.38
N ALA A 53 -5.60 10.69 11.75
CA ALA A 53 -4.76 11.88 11.87
C ALA A 53 -4.44 12.49 10.49
N GLU A 54 -4.11 13.79 10.51
CA GLU A 54 -3.65 14.53 9.32
C GLU A 54 -2.26 14.05 8.86
N SER A 55 -1.37 13.69 9.80
CA SER A 55 -0.03 13.18 9.47
C SER A 55 -0.05 11.94 8.57
N LEU A 56 -1.00 11.03 8.78
CA LEU A 56 -1.14 9.85 7.90
C LEU A 56 -1.69 10.23 6.52
N ASP A 57 -2.54 11.26 6.44
CA ASP A 57 -3.02 11.78 5.14
C ASP A 57 -1.90 12.43 4.34
N GLU A 58 -1.04 13.19 5.01
CA GLU A 58 0.15 13.80 4.42
C GLU A 58 1.12 12.73 3.91
N LEU A 59 1.40 11.71 4.72
CA LEU A 59 2.23 10.57 4.32
C LEU A 59 1.64 9.85 3.10
N ALA A 60 0.33 9.57 3.09
CA ALA A 60 -0.33 8.95 1.94
C ALA A 60 -0.17 9.79 0.67
N ASN A 61 -0.25 11.12 0.80
CA ASN A 61 -0.08 12.04 -0.32
C ASN A 61 1.38 12.05 -0.82
N GLU A 62 2.35 12.05 0.08
CA GLU A 62 3.77 11.96 -0.26
C GLU A 62 4.08 10.66 -1.02
N LEU A 63 3.65 9.52 -0.48
CA LEU A 63 3.87 8.20 -1.09
C LEU A 63 3.21 8.09 -2.46
N ARG A 64 2.02 8.65 -2.63
CA ARG A 64 1.35 8.70 -3.94
C ARG A 64 2.13 9.55 -4.95
N ASN A 65 2.73 10.66 -4.52
CA ASN A 65 3.53 11.52 -5.40
C ASN A 65 4.88 10.87 -5.77
N GLN A 66 5.54 10.20 -4.81
CA GLN A 66 6.78 9.46 -5.06
C GLN A 66 6.53 8.22 -5.92
N GLY A 67 5.38 7.56 -5.73
CA GLY A 67 5.04 6.34 -6.44
C GLY A 67 6.11 5.27 -6.26
N SER A 68 6.55 4.67 -7.37
CA SER A 68 7.48 3.53 -7.33
C SER A 68 8.92 3.92 -6.94
N ASP A 69 9.23 5.22 -6.88
CA ASP A 69 10.54 5.74 -6.48
C ASP A 69 10.69 5.85 -4.94
N SER A 70 9.61 5.61 -4.19
CA SER A 70 9.66 5.63 -2.73
C SER A 70 10.49 4.46 -2.18
N SER A 71 11.34 4.72 -1.19
CA SER A 71 12.06 3.66 -0.46
C SER A 71 11.14 2.70 0.29
N ARG A 72 9.89 3.10 0.53
CA ARG A 72 8.84 2.32 1.19
C ARG A 72 8.00 1.49 0.20
N PHE A 73 8.25 1.60 -1.10
CA PHE A 73 7.46 0.94 -2.14
C PHE A 73 7.64 -0.58 -2.11
N LEU A 74 6.54 -1.31 -1.94
CA LEU A 74 6.53 -2.77 -1.94
C LEU A 74 6.22 -3.31 -3.33
N PHE A 75 5.08 -2.93 -3.90
CA PHE A 75 4.65 -3.31 -5.24
C PHE A 75 3.41 -2.50 -5.65
N SER A 76 3.04 -2.60 -6.91
CA SER A 76 1.86 -2.03 -7.54
C SER A 76 0.97 -3.14 -8.09
N ASP A 77 -0.33 -2.88 -8.17
CA ASP A 77 -1.24 -3.72 -8.94
C ASP A 77 -0.96 -3.67 -10.45
N LYS A 78 -0.26 -2.64 -10.91
CA LYS A 78 0.23 -2.51 -12.29
C LYS A 78 1.60 -3.16 -12.43
N ASN A 79 1.65 -4.31 -13.12
CA ASN A 79 2.86 -5.12 -13.25
C ASN A 79 4.05 -4.38 -13.88
N GLU A 80 3.85 -3.43 -14.80
CA GLU A 80 4.96 -2.70 -15.43
C GLU A 80 5.72 -1.79 -14.47
N GLU A 81 5.14 -1.49 -13.30
CA GLU A 81 5.78 -0.67 -12.25
C GLU A 81 6.58 -1.51 -11.25
N ASN A 82 6.53 -2.84 -11.37
CA ASN A 82 7.19 -3.77 -10.46
C ASN A 82 8.50 -4.28 -11.06
N THR A 83 9.54 -4.35 -10.23
CA THR A 83 10.68 -5.23 -10.51
C THR A 83 10.26 -6.70 -10.44
N LYS A 84 11.10 -7.61 -10.95
CA LYS A 84 10.84 -9.06 -10.89
C LYS A 84 10.62 -9.55 -9.46
N GLU A 85 11.32 -8.97 -8.50
CA GLU A 85 11.28 -9.40 -7.10
C GLU A 85 10.01 -8.90 -6.42
N GLN A 86 9.58 -7.68 -6.73
CA GLN A 86 8.31 -7.12 -6.27
C GLN A 86 7.12 -7.85 -6.88
N GLN A 87 7.22 -8.28 -8.15
CA GLN A 87 6.18 -9.10 -8.77
C GLN A 87 6.05 -10.45 -8.08
N LYS A 88 7.16 -11.14 -7.80
CA LYS A 88 7.12 -12.41 -7.05
C LYS A 88 6.50 -12.25 -5.67
N LEU A 89 6.84 -11.17 -4.96
CA LEU A 89 6.24 -10.85 -3.67
C LEU A 89 4.72 -10.68 -3.83
N ARG A 90 4.27 -9.85 -4.77
CA ARG A 90 2.85 -9.65 -5.05
C ARG A 90 2.13 -10.96 -5.36
N ASP A 91 2.68 -11.77 -6.26
CA ASP A 91 2.05 -13.02 -6.69
C ASP A 91 1.96 -14.02 -5.52
N LYS A 92 2.99 -14.09 -4.68
CA LYS A 92 2.97 -14.87 -3.43
C LYS A 92 1.86 -14.40 -2.49
N LEU A 93 1.78 -13.09 -2.24
CA LEU A 93 0.76 -12.51 -1.37
C LEU A 93 -0.65 -12.78 -1.89
N ILE A 94 -0.87 -12.70 -3.21
CA ILE A 94 -2.17 -13.05 -3.80
C ILE A 94 -2.48 -14.53 -3.67
N ALA A 95 -1.48 -15.42 -3.74
CA ALA A 95 -1.66 -16.86 -3.59
C ALA A 95 -1.97 -17.26 -2.14
N ASP A 96 -1.29 -16.66 -1.15
CA ASP A 96 -1.50 -16.89 0.30
C ASP A 96 -2.91 -16.51 0.78
N MET A 97 -3.68 -15.82 -0.07
CA MET A 97 -4.97 -15.24 0.22
C MET A 97 -6.16 -15.97 -0.42
N LYS A 98 -5.89 -17.02 -1.21
CA LYS A 98 -6.90 -17.90 -1.79
C LYS A 98 -7.16 -19.08 -0.85
#